data_AF-A0A7Y5H0M5-F1
#
_entry.id   AF-A0A7Y5H0M5-F1
#
_cell.length_a   1.000
_cell.length_b   1.000
_cell.length_c   1.000
_cell.angle_alpha   90.00
_cell.angle_beta   90.00
_cell.angle_gamma   90.00
#
_symmetry.space_group_name_H-M   'P 1'
#
loop_
_entity.id
_entity.type
_entity.pdbx_description
1 polymer ?
#
loop_
_entity_poly.entity_id
_entity_poly.type
_entity_poly.pdbx_seq_one_letter_code
_entity_poly.pdbx_strand_id
1 'polypeptide(L)'
;MSADCSRKLLGVFFNNRSLRILIAGAVFIGHGGGWGCSSEEASSFEGQGGSGEQQADSHGLAAPDVEATGGDFHPFGWKPFDAVPLGDSGVTGDIQGLLDVKVTQSDDVADDDGFGDGEMSDGTAKGDGGGSMADLVISDAMVHLSDADDADVGTPSGVCGNLIVEPGENCEPGLLAGTNVDCCDANCRFASLGVLCGPAISEPLCNPDFCDGQGMCIDKPSLADGTLCTTPTGGDTCCNGQCTQGSPFAGECDSCVLPPIPKLNVFITESQSVNPTVNMDERWFQLLEEVGHSTTFGTVLDLDDVSTLSNVDVLIISSAYTTLSAIAYVNVVGYLKEGGAVYVQSEFKCNLPGNLLFRDLVIEFGGFFKWEYSISGDLVGTKALGCYGKYPEYAPELSYFWHGCSVVDWSADTEPIVWHAPWHNLGFAYCAKSGSQPGLLVTTTDQDWINKATRDTPYAHPLMRNIIARLAFPELCK
;
A
#
# COMPACT_ATOMS: atom_id res chain seq x y z
N MET A 1 -31.25 22.32 32.31
CA MET A 1 -30.39 21.15 32.04
C MET A 1 -29.37 21.59 31.00
N SER A 2 -28.36 22.38 31.36
CA SER A 2 -27.06 21.83 31.75
C SER A 2 -27.14 20.46 32.43
N ALA A 3 -26.68 19.45 31.70
CA ALA A 3 -26.04 18.26 32.22
C ALA A 3 -25.22 17.69 31.07
N ASP A 4 -23.97 18.13 31.05
CA ASP A 4 -22.82 17.43 30.53
C ASP A 4 -22.88 15.94 30.89
N CYS A 5 -22.70 15.04 29.91
CA CYS A 5 -22.35 13.65 30.18
C CYS A 5 -21.68 12.98 28.98
N SER A 6 -20.35 13.07 29.03
CA SER A 6 -19.43 11.92 29.01
C SER A 6 -19.18 11.21 27.67
N ARG A 7 -17.97 11.48 27.17
CA ARG A 7 -17.15 10.60 26.33
C ARG A 7 -17.09 9.19 26.94
N LYS A 8 -17.40 8.16 26.15
CA LYS A 8 -16.94 6.80 26.42
C LYS A 8 -15.62 6.58 25.68
N LEU A 9 -14.52 6.59 26.43
CA LEU A 9 -13.27 5.97 26.00
C LEU A 9 -13.42 4.45 26.14
N LEU A 10 -13.25 3.70 25.05
CA LEU A 10 -12.81 2.31 25.14
C LEU A 10 -11.30 2.33 25.33
N GLY A 11 -10.85 2.12 26.57
CA GLY A 11 -9.45 1.86 26.88
C GLY A 11 -9.24 0.35 26.97
N VAL A 12 -8.52 -0.23 26.01
CA VAL A 12 -7.97 -1.59 26.13
C VAL A 12 -6.63 -1.46 26.83
N PHE A 13 -6.52 -1.96 28.07
CA PHE A 13 -5.24 -2.08 28.76
C PHE A 13 -4.70 -3.49 28.58
N PHE A 14 -3.50 -3.58 28.01
CA PHE A 14 -2.68 -4.80 28.07
C PHE A 14 -1.85 -4.77 29.35
N ASN A 15 -1.98 -5.79 30.17
CA ASN A 15 -0.92 -6.16 31.09
C ASN A 15 -0.75 -7.68 31.07
N ASN A 16 0.50 -8.13 31.12
CA ASN A 16 0.88 -9.51 30.92
C ASN A 16 0.17 -10.42 31.94
N ARG A 17 -0.56 -11.41 31.40
CA ARG A 17 -1.23 -12.55 32.07
C ARG A 17 -2.66 -12.29 32.57
N SER A 18 -3.62 -12.56 31.67
CA SER A 18 -5.03 -12.98 31.87
C SER A 18 -6.11 -11.98 31.44
N LEU A 19 -6.97 -12.41 30.50
CA LEU A 19 -8.18 -11.73 30.05
C LEU A 19 -9.35 -12.04 31.01
N ARG A 20 -10.04 -11.01 31.51
CA ARG A 20 -11.35 -11.16 32.17
C ARG A 20 -12.36 -10.24 31.49
N ILE A 21 -13.42 -10.82 30.94
CA ILE A 21 -14.55 -10.08 30.36
C ILE A 21 -15.64 -10.00 31.43
N LEU A 22 -16.05 -8.80 31.80
CA LEU A 22 -17.19 -8.56 32.68
C LEU A 22 -18.39 -8.14 31.81
N ILE A 23 -19.45 -8.94 31.77
CA ILE A 23 -20.71 -8.58 31.10
C ILE A 23 -21.72 -8.20 32.19
N ALA A 24 -22.10 -6.93 32.24
CA ALA A 24 -23.18 -6.46 33.11
C ALA A 24 -24.48 -6.33 32.29
N GLY A 25 -25.44 -7.21 32.55
CA GLY A 25 -26.81 -7.08 32.06
C GLY A 25 -27.61 -6.15 32.97
N ALA A 26 -28.34 -5.19 32.38
CA ALA A 26 -29.24 -4.31 33.11
C ALA A 26 -30.71 -4.71 32.87
N VAL A 27 -31.41 -4.94 33.98
CA VAL A 27 -32.87 -5.11 34.09
C VAL A 27 -33.49 -3.72 34.23
N PHE A 28 -34.53 -3.41 33.45
CA PHE A 28 -35.31 -2.18 33.61
C PHE A 28 -36.55 -2.44 34.47
N ILE A 29 -36.73 -1.64 35.52
CA ILE A 29 -38.00 -1.43 36.21
C ILE A 29 -38.28 0.08 36.14
N GLY A 30 -39.37 0.45 35.47
CA GLY A 30 -39.80 1.84 35.32
C GLY A 30 -40.85 2.22 36.36
N HIS A 31 -40.75 3.44 36.89
CA HIS A 31 -41.77 4.35 37.47
C HIS A 31 -41.11 5.75 37.31
N GLY A 32 -41.71 6.86 36.89
CA GLY A 32 -43.06 7.40 37.08
C GLY A 32 -42.92 8.69 37.91
N GLY A 33 -43.21 9.88 37.33
CA GLY A 33 -43.36 11.13 38.08
C GLY A 33 -42.61 12.35 37.50
N GLY A 34 -43.33 13.48 37.40
CA GLY A 34 -42.91 14.71 36.73
C GLY A 34 -42.31 15.79 37.64
N TRP A 35 -42.69 17.05 37.32
CA TRP A 35 -42.39 18.35 37.95
C TRP A 35 -41.26 19.17 37.29
N GLY A 36 -41.62 20.41 36.93
CA GLY A 36 -40.73 21.40 36.31
C GLY A 36 -40.16 22.43 37.31
N CYS A 37 -39.50 23.46 36.78
CA CYS A 37 -39.35 24.79 37.38
C CYS A 37 -38.63 25.77 36.44
N SER A 38 -38.97 27.04 36.63
CA SER A 38 -38.58 28.31 36.00
C SER A 38 -37.40 29.02 36.69
N SER A 39 -36.92 30.12 36.04
CA SER A 39 -36.26 31.37 36.51
C SER A 39 -34.91 31.62 35.81
N GLU A 40 -34.68 32.66 34.99
CA GLU A 40 -34.60 34.14 35.19
C GLU A 40 -33.34 34.68 35.92
N GLU A 41 -32.83 35.79 35.34
CA GLU A 41 -31.80 36.78 35.76
C GLU A 41 -30.29 36.41 35.70
N ALA A 42 -29.31 37.32 35.53
CA ALA A 42 -29.07 38.61 34.84
C ALA A 42 -27.68 39.12 35.31
N SER A 43 -27.16 40.20 34.68
CA SER A 43 -25.95 41.01 34.99
C SER A 43 -24.59 40.50 34.44
N SER A 44 -23.92 41.14 33.48
CA SER A 44 -23.36 42.52 33.33
C SER A 44 -22.05 42.74 34.09
N PHE A 45 -20.96 43.02 33.35
CA PHE A 45 -19.78 43.69 33.87
C PHE A 45 -19.12 44.55 32.78
N GLU A 46 -19.05 45.86 33.02
CA GLU A 46 -18.24 46.84 32.31
C GLU A 46 -16.79 46.83 32.81
N GLY A 47 -15.85 47.27 31.97
CA GLY A 47 -14.49 47.59 32.37
C GLY A 47 -13.75 48.34 31.26
N GLN A 48 -13.75 49.67 31.35
CA GLN A 48 -13.04 50.63 30.50
C GLN A 48 -11.56 50.78 30.86
N GLY A 49 -10.79 51.28 29.88
CA GLY A 49 -9.55 52.05 30.05
C GLY A 49 -8.33 51.39 29.38
N GLY A 50 -7.53 52.04 28.53
CA GLY A 50 -7.49 53.42 28.06
C GLY A 50 -6.19 53.68 27.27
N SER A 51 -6.31 54.55 26.26
CA SER A 51 -5.33 55.45 25.61
C SER A 51 -3.93 54.96 25.18
N GLY A 52 -3.66 55.10 23.88
CA GLY A 52 -2.34 55.27 23.28
C GLY A 52 -2.47 56.01 21.95
N GLU A 53 -2.11 57.28 21.96
CA GLU A 53 -2.26 58.31 20.93
C GLU A 53 -1.12 58.25 19.90
N GLN A 54 -1.41 58.25 18.59
CA GLN A 54 -0.51 58.80 17.57
C GLN A 54 -1.26 59.14 16.28
N GLN A 55 -0.85 60.27 15.73
CA GLN A 55 -1.52 61.16 14.78
C GLN A 55 -0.80 61.06 13.43
N ALA A 56 -1.52 60.82 12.32
CA ALA A 56 -1.08 61.21 10.97
C ALA A 56 -2.22 61.15 9.94
N ASP A 57 -2.53 62.34 9.43
CA ASP A 57 -2.86 62.73 8.05
C ASP A 57 -3.99 62.05 7.25
N SER A 58 -4.95 62.93 6.99
CA SER A 58 -6.09 62.84 6.09
C SER A 58 -5.72 62.85 4.61
N HIS A 59 -6.29 61.92 3.84
CA HIS A 59 -6.72 62.18 2.47
C HIS A 59 -8.09 61.52 2.25
N GLY A 60 -9.09 62.36 2.01
CA GLY A 60 -10.46 61.92 1.75
C GLY A 60 -10.65 61.44 0.32
N LEU A 61 -11.47 60.40 0.16
CA LEU A 61 -12.24 60.13 -1.06
C LEU A 61 -13.60 59.55 -0.67
N ALA A 62 -14.60 59.99 -1.42
CA ALA A 62 -16.03 59.84 -1.16
C ALA A 62 -16.53 58.40 -1.29
N ALA A 63 -17.52 58.06 -0.46
CA ALA A 63 -18.34 56.88 -0.59
C ALA A 63 -19.42 57.07 -1.67
N PRO A 64 -19.82 56.01 -2.40
CA PRO A 64 -21.14 55.92 -2.96
C PRO A 64 -22.03 55.00 -2.11
N ASP A 65 -23.26 55.48 -1.89
CA ASP A 65 -24.39 54.75 -1.33
C ASP A 65 -24.68 53.47 -2.13
N VAL A 66 -24.87 52.35 -1.45
CA VAL A 66 -25.49 51.15 -2.02
C VAL A 66 -26.66 50.74 -1.13
N GLU A 67 -27.85 50.84 -1.71
CA GLU A 67 -29.14 50.47 -1.15
C GLU A 67 -29.19 48.96 -0.85
N ALA A 68 -29.61 48.62 0.36
CA ALA A 68 -29.92 47.27 0.77
C ALA A 68 -31.36 46.92 0.36
N THR A 69 -31.52 46.05 -0.64
CA THR A 69 -32.80 45.37 -0.90
C THR A 69 -32.84 44.07 -0.11
N GLY A 70 -33.70 44.04 0.91
CA GLY A 70 -34.03 42.83 1.68
C GLY A 70 -34.78 41.82 0.81
N GLY A 71 -34.30 40.57 0.83
CA GLY A 71 -34.98 39.41 0.27
C GLY A 71 -35.22 38.38 1.37
N ASP A 72 -36.50 38.11 1.63
CA ASP A 72 -36.98 37.11 2.56
C ASP A 72 -36.54 35.70 2.14
N PHE A 73 -35.85 35.00 3.05
CA PHE A 73 -35.53 33.57 2.91
C PHE A 73 -36.53 32.74 3.73
N HIS A 74 -37.37 31.98 3.03
CA HIS A 74 -38.18 30.91 3.61
C HIS A 74 -37.31 29.68 3.93
N PRO A 75 -37.43 29.05 5.10
CA PRO A 75 -36.76 27.78 5.36
C PRO A 75 -37.52 26.62 4.71
N PHE A 76 -36.81 25.84 3.88
CA PHE A 76 -37.29 24.58 3.32
C PHE A 76 -37.53 23.55 4.44
N GLY A 77 -38.76 23.05 4.51
CA GLY A 77 -39.17 22.00 5.42
C GLY A 77 -38.59 20.64 5.04
N TRP A 78 -37.81 20.06 5.95
CA TRP A 78 -37.44 18.65 5.91
C TRP A 78 -38.58 17.80 6.49
N LYS A 79 -39.07 16.83 5.69
CA LYS A 79 -39.92 15.74 6.17
C LYS A 79 -39.05 14.56 6.56
N PRO A 80 -39.24 13.94 7.73
CA PRO A 80 -38.61 12.66 8.03
C PRO A 80 -39.29 11.54 7.23
N PHE A 81 -38.48 10.62 6.71
CA PHE A 81 -38.92 9.39 6.06
C PHE A 81 -39.62 8.45 7.05
N ASP A 82 -40.71 7.84 6.59
CA ASP A 82 -41.44 6.79 7.30
C ASP A 82 -40.59 5.51 7.43
N ALA A 83 -40.57 4.94 8.64
CA ALA A 83 -39.95 3.65 8.91
C ALA A 83 -40.74 2.51 8.25
N VAL A 84 -40.08 1.74 7.39
CA VAL A 84 -40.58 0.48 6.84
C VAL A 84 -40.39 -0.63 7.88
N PRO A 85 -41.41 -1.42 8.23
CA PRO A 85 -41.27 -2.51 9.19
C PRO A 85 -40.57 -3.72 8.56
N LEU A 86 -39.55 -4.24 9.24
CA LEU A 86 -38.93 -5.53 8.94
C LEU A 86 -39.93 -6.64 9.28
N GLY A 87 -40.30 -7.42 8.27
CA GLY A 87 -41.10 -8.63 8.43
C GLY A 87 -40.22 -9.79 8.91
N ASP A 88 -40.63 -10.39 10.02
CA ASP A 88 -40.18 -11.71 10.48
C ASP A 88 -40.50 -12.77 9.42
N SER A 89 -39.48 -13.49 8.96
CA SER A 89 -39.65 -14.81 8.37
C SER A 89 -38.67 -15.78 9.03
N GLY A 90 -39.16 -16.44 10.07
CA GLY A 90 -38.48 -17.57 10.69
C GLY A 90 -38.34 -18.73 9.70
N VAL A 91 -37.14 -19.31 9.66
CA VAL A 91 -36.92 -20.70 9.28
C VAL A 91 -35.82 -21.23 10.21
N THR A 92 -36.24 -21.98 11.22
CA THR A 92 -35.36 -22.84 12.02
C THR A 92 -35.05 -24.10 11.22
N GLY A 93 -33.78 -24.30 10.89
CA GLY A 93 -33.26 -25.54 10.29
C GLY A 93 -32.06 -26.03 11.09
N ASP A 94 -32.31 -26.96 12.02
CA ASP A 94 -31.31 -27.75 12.74
C ASP A 94 -30.61 -28.70 11.77
N ILE A 95 -29.29 -28.53 11.57
CA ILE A 95 -28.35 -29.63 11.24
C ILE A 95 -26.97 -29.26 11.81
N GLN A 96 -26.55 -29.88 12.90
CA GLN A 96 -25.13 -30.11 13.15
C GLN A 96 -24.89 -31.52 13.68
N GLY A 97 -24.30 -32.33 12.80
CA GLY A 97 -23.67 -33.59 13.13
C GLY A 97 -22.25 -33.37 13.66
N LEU A 98 -21.98 -34.04 14.77
CA LEU A 98 -20.72 -34.58 15.27
C LEU A 98 -19.47 -34.42 14.38
N LEU A 99 -18.48 -33.69 14.90
CA LEU A 99 -17.08 -34.06 14.75
C LEU A 99 -16.37 -33.90 16.10
N ASP A 100 -15.98 -35.03 16.66
CA ASP A 100 -15.31 -35.16 17.96
C ASP A 100 -13.80 -35.19 17.71
N VAL A 101 -13.08 -34.11 18.05
CA VAL A 101 -11.62 -34.03 17.94
C VAL A 101 -11.03 -34.15 19.34
N LYS A 102 -10.49 -35.32 19.65
CA LYS A 102 -9.62 -35.54 20.80
C LYS A 102 -8.27 -34.91 20.55
N VAL A 103 -7.93 -33.88 21.33
CA VAL A 103 -6.56 -33.41 21.48
C VAL A 103 -5.93 -34.15 22.66
N THR A 104 -4.95 -35.00 22.38
CA THR A 104 -4.03 -35.56 23.39
C THR A 104 -2.88 -34.58 23.60
N GLN A 105 -2.78 -34.07 24.81
CA GLN A 105 -1.69 -33.22 25.30
C GLN A 105 -0.55 -34.13 25.76
N SER A 106 0.65 -33.99 25.19
CA SER A 106 1.87 -34.62 25.68
C SER A 106 2.66 -33.61 26.49
N ASP A 107 2.77 -33.86 27.79
CA ASP A 107 3.73 -33.21 28.68
C ASP A 107 5.08 -33.88 28.46
N ASP A 108 6.11 -33.12 28.09
CA ASP A 108 7.50 -33.43 28.42
C ASP A 108 8.28 -32.11 28.56
N VAL A 109 8.75 -31.85 29.79
CA VAL A 109 9.62 -30.75 30.19
C VAL A 109 10.85 -31.36 30.87
N ALA A 110 12.00 -31.17 30.25
CA ALA A 110 13.38 -31.29 30.75
C ALA A 110 14.25 -30.72 29.60
N ASP A 111 15.24 -29.86 29.75
CA ASP A 111 16.09 -29.53 30.89
C ASP A 111 16.57 -28.07 30.82
N ASP A 112 16.99 -27.65 32.00
CA ASP A 112 17.74 -26.47 32.39
C ASP A 112 19.17 -26.46 31.79
N ASP A 113 19.76 -25.27 31.74
CA ASP A 113 21.19 -24.94 31.88
C ASP A 113 21.57 -23.76 30.97
N GLY A 114 21.67 -22.60 31.64
CA GLY A 114 21.84 -21.29 31.02
C GLY A 114 23.21 -21.02 30.39
N PHE A 115 23.20 -19.98 29.56
CA PHE A 115 24.41 -19.26 29.18
C PHE A 115 24.22 -17.78 29.42
N GLY A 116 25.14 -17.25 30.23
CA GLY A 116 25.15 -15.89 30.73
C GLY A 116 25.68 -14.85 29.75
N ASP A 117 25.36 -13.65 30.14
CA ASP A 117 25.56 -12.36 29.51
C ASP A 117 27.05 -11.99 29.45
N GLY A 118 27.51 -11.52 28.30
CA GLY A 118 28.89 -11.05 28.10
C GLY A 118 28.92 -9.81 27.21
N GLU A 119 29.07 -8.66 27.84
CA GLU A 119 29.26 -7.32 27.26
C GLU A 119 30.42 -7.28 26.26
N MET A 120 30.21 -6.62 25.11
CA MET A 120 31.30 -6.15 24.26
C MET A 120 31.69 -4.73 24.67
N SER A 121 32.95 -4.55 25.07
CA SER A 121 33.59 -3.24 25.11
C SER A 121 34.95 -3.27 24.41
N ASP A 122 35.20 -2.13 23.78
CA ASP A 122 36.31 -1.69 22.93
C ASP A 122 37.69 -1.78 23.61
N GLY A 123 38.76 -1.91 22.81
CA GLY A 123 40.13 -1.85 23.35
C GLY A 123 41.25 -2.37 22.44
N THR A 124 41.90 -1.45 21.74
CA THR A 124 43.18 -1.58 21.04
C THR A 124 44.36 -1.90 21.98
N ALA A 125 45.31 -2.77 21.58
CA ALA A 125 46.77 -2.57 21.73
C ALA A 125 47.63 -3.78 21.29
N LYS A 126 48.78 -3.45 20.69
CA LYS A 126 49.95 -4.29 20.39
C LYS A 126 50.53 -5.00 21.63
N GLY A 127 51.11 -6.18 21.43
CA GLY A 127 52.11 -6.76 22.33
C GLY A 127 52.70 -8.06 21.80
N ASP A 128 53.97 -8.02 21.37
CA ASP A 128 54.82 -9.18 21.15
C ASP A 128 55.09 -9.90 22.48
N GLY A 129 55.20 -11.23 22.44
CA GLY A 129 55.66 -12.01 23.60
C GLY A 129 55.58 -13.51 23.37
N GLY A 130 56.72 -14.12 23.06
CA GLY A 130 56.87 -15.57 22.96
C GLY A 130 56.66 -16.29 24.29
N GLY A 131 56.06 -17.48 24.20
CA GLY A 131 55.89 -18.40 25.32
C GLY A 131 55.71 -19.81 24.80
N SER A 132 56.80 -20.58 24.87
CA SER A 132 56.85 -22.03 24.63
C SER A 132 55.93 -22.76 25.60
N MET A 133 55.04 -23.63 25.10
CA MET A 133 54.46 -24.73 25.89
C MET A 133 54.44 -26.04 25.08
N ALA A 134 55.09 -27.01 25.72
CA ALA A 134 55.09 -28.46 25.60
C ALA A 134 54.12 -29.16 24.63
N ASP A 135 54.74 -30.06 23.85
CA ASP A 135 54.18 -31.28 23.27
C ASP A 135 53.23 -32.01 24.23
N LEU A 136 52.01 -32.27 23.76
CA LEU A 136 51.20 -33.40 24.21
C LEU A 136 50.88 -34.27 22.99
N VAL A 137 51.73 -35.27 22.77
CA VAL A 137 51.51 -36.36 21.81
C VAL A 137 50.44 -37.28 22.37
N ILE A 138 49.22 -37.20 21.84
CA ILE A 138 48.23 -38.28 21.98
C ILE A 138 48.44 -39.21 20.78
N SER A 139 49.18 -40.28 21.00
CA SER A 139 49.29 -41.40 20.08
C SER A 139 48.02 -42.24 20.17
N ASP A 140 47.04 -41.96 19.31
CA ASP A 140 45.97 -42.91 19.06
C ASP A 140 46.48 -44.04 18.16
N ALA A 141 46.48 -45.23 18.72
CA ALA A 141 46.82 -46.46 18.06
C ALA A 141 45.82 -46.73 16.93
N MET A 142 46.29 -46.67 15.69
CA MET A 142 45.61 -47.28 14.55
C MET A 142 45.54 -48.79 14.79
N VAL A 143 44.38 -49.26 15.22
CA VAL A 143 44.01 -50.68 15.15
C VAL A 143 43.65 -50.96 13.69
N HIS A 144 44.60 -51.56 12.96
CA HIS A 144 44.33 -52.20 11.67
C HIS A 144 43.55 -53.49 11.92
N LEU A 145 42.21 -53.41 11.85
CA LEU A 145 41.38 -54.58 11.60
C LEU A 145 41.36 -54.81 10.08
N SER A 146 42.27 -55.65 9.62
CA SER A 146 42.18 -56.30 8.32
C SER A 146 41.31 -57.54 8.48
N ASP A 147 40.00 -57.38 8.46
CA ASP A 147 39.10 -58.50 8.17
C ASP A 147 38.59 -58.32 6.74
N ALA A 148 39.14 -59.19 5.90
CA ALA A 148 38.63 -59.51 4.58
C ALA A 148 37.30 -60.24 4.78
N ASP A 149 36.21 -59.61 4.36
CA ASP A 149 35.03 -60.19 3.71
C ASP A 149 33.96 -59.10 3.60
N ASP A 150 34.31 -57.98 2.95
CA ASP A 150 33.30 -57.03 2.48
C ASP A 150 32.75 -57.61 1.18
N ALA A 151 31.84 -58.58 1.35
CA ALA A 151 30.89 -58.90 0.31
C ALA A 151 30.29 -57.56 -0.13
N ASP A 152 30.37 -57.28 -1.42
CA ASP A 152 29.68 -56.20 -2.12
C ASP A 152 28.17 -56.27 -1.77
N VAL A 153 27.82 -55.75 -0.59
CA VAL A 153 26.44 -55.45 -0.19
C VAL A 153 26.14 -54.25 -1.04
N GLY A 154 25.73 -54.53 -2.29
CA GLY A 154 25.43 -53.53 -3.29
C GLY A 154 24.67 -52.41 -2.61
N THR A 155 25.30 -51.23 -2.56
CA THR A 155 24.70 -50.05 -1.96
C THR A 155 23.30 -49.95 -2.53
N PRO A 156 22.25 -49.95 -1.69
CA PRO A 156 20.89 -49.92 -2.19
C PRO A 156 20.80 -48.74 -3.15
N SER A 157 20.52 -49.04 -4.42
CA SER A 157 20.29 -48.03 -5.44
C SER A 157 19.22 -47.11 -4.89
N GLY A 158 19.53 -45.81 -4.77
CA GLY A 158 18.57 -44.80 -4.35
C GLY A 158 17.23 -44.99 -5.07
N VAL A 159 16.14 -44.94 -4.31
CA VAL A 159 14.78 -45.12 -4.80
C VAL A 159 14.22 -43.75 -5.10
N CYS A 160 14.46 -43.29 -6.32
CA CYS A 160 13.96 -42.01 -6.78
C CYS A 160 12.44 -41.87 -6.64
N GLY A 161 11.99 -40.74 -6.09
CA GLY A 161 10.58 -40.41 -5.86
C GLY A 161 10.07 -40.80 -4.49
N ASN A 162 10.96 -41.12 -3.54
CA ASN A 162 10.61 -41.50 -2.17
C ASN A 162 10.62 -40.30 -1.19
N LEU A 163 10.86 -39.08 -1.70
CA LEU A 163 10.99 -37.82 -0.94
C LEU A 163 12.29 -37.71 -0.10
N ILE A 164 13.28 -38.56 -0.32
CA ILE A 164 14.56 -38.57 0.37
C ILE A 164 15.68 -38.62 -0.67
N VAL A 165 16.52 -37.57 -0.75
CA VAL A 165 17.68 -37.59 -1.66
C VAL A 165 18.70 -38.60 -1.15
N GLU A 166 18.87 -39.69 -1.88
CA GLU A 166 19.76 -40.80 -1.53
C GLU A 166 21.12 -40.71 -2.26
N PRO A 167 22.16 -41.46 -1.82
CA PRO A 167 23.44 -41.49 -2.51
C PRO A 167 23.30 -41.88 -3.99
N GLY A 168 23.73 -41.00 -4.89
CA GLY A 168 23.61 -41.18 -6.34
C GLY A 168 22.54 -40.30 -6.99
N GLU A 169 21.76 -39.57 -6.20
CA GLU A 169 20.74 -38.62 -6.65
C GLU A 169 21.24 -37.17 -6.48
N ASN A 170 20.71 -36.26 -7.31
CA ASN A 170 20.97 -34.82 -7.20
C ASN A 170 19.77 -34.07 -6.60
N CYS A 171 18.57 -34.63 -6.69
CA CYS A 171 17.32 -34.04 -6.23
C CYS A 171 16.25 -35.12 -6.06
N GLU A 172 15.10 -34.75 -5.50
CA GLU A 172 13.95 -35.64 -5.30
C GLU A 172 12.68 -35.02 -5.88
N PRO A 173 12.07 -35.58 -6.95
CA PRO A 173 10.85 -35.03 -7.55
C PRO A 173 9.59 -35.40 -6.74
N GLY A 174 9.73 -36.23 -5.69
CA GLY A 174 8.63 -36.73 -4.89
C GLY A 174 7.61 -37.55 -5.69
N LEU A 175 6.37 -37.60 -5.19
CA LEU A 175 5.28 -38.39 -5.79
C LEU A 175 4.76 -37.83 -7.13
N LEU A 176 5.23 -36.64 -7.53
CA LEU A 176 4.86 -35.98 -8.79
C LEU A 176 5.94 -36.19 -9.88
N ALA A 177 6.59 -37.36 -9.88
CA ALA A 177 7.58 -37.72 -10.87
C ALA A 177 7.05 -37.55 -12.31
N GLY A 178 7.69 -36.66 -13.08
CA GLY A 178 7.38 -36.41 -14.50
C GLY A 178 6.91 -34.99 -14.83
N THR A 179 6.63 -34.17 -13.82
CA THR A 179 6.43 -32.72 -13.99
C THR A 179 7.64 -32.03 -13.36
N ASN A 180 8.48 -31.32 -14.14
CA ASN A 180 9.70 -30.65 -13.64
C ASN A 180 9.39 -29.45 -12.71
N VAL A 181 8.39 -29.56 -11.84
CA VAL A 181 7.88 -28.49 -10.96
C VAL A 181 9.02 -27.87 -10.16
N ASP A 182 9.95 -28.69 -9.67
CA ASP A 182 11.10 -28.25 -8.86
C ASP A 182 12.45 -28.47 -9.54
N CYS A 183 12.50 -28.45 -10.88
CA CYS A 183 13.75 -28.67 -11.63
C CYS A 183 14.45 -29.99 -11.33
N CYS A 184 13.67 -31.00 -10.95
CA CYS A 184 14.10 -32.37 -10.75
C CYS A 184 13.42 -33.30 -11.74
N ASP A 185 14.19 -34.08 -12.48
CA ASP A 185 13.66 -35.04 -13.43
C ASP A 185 13.28 -36.37 -12.76
N ALA A 186 12.59 -37.24 -13.50
CA ALA A 186 12.14 -38.54 -13.00
C ALA A 186 13.29 -39.55 -12.71
N ASN A 187 14.54 -39.19 -12.99
CA ASN A 187 15.73 -39.97 -12.65
C ASN A 187 16.50 -39.36 -11.46
N CYS A 188 15.86 -38.45 -10.72
CA CYS A 188 16.45 -37.77 -9.57
C CYS A 188 17.73 -36.99 -9.92
N ARG A 189 17.72 -36.38 -11.11
CA ARG A 189 18.77 -35.48 -11.58
C ARG A 189 18.19 -34.09 -11.79
N PHE A 190 19.02 -33.07 -11.60
CA PHE A 190 18.64 -31.71 -11.94
C PHE A 190 18.28 -31.63 -13.43
N ALA A 191 17.15 -31.01 -13.72
CA ALA A 191 16.76 -30.71 -15.08
C ALA A 191 17.80 -29.76 -15.71
N SER A 192 17.98 -29.85 -17.03
CA SER A 192 18.93 -28.98 -17.73
C SER A 192 18.55 -27.50 -17.66
N LEU A 193 19.54 -26.61 -17.78
CA LEU A 193 19.33 -25.17 -17.88
C LEU A 193 18.30 -24.84 -18.98
N GLY A 194 17.29 -24.03 -18.65
CA GLY A 194 16.26 -23.59 -19.60
C GLY A 194 15.10 -24.57 -19.78
N VAL A 195 15.04 -25.65 -19.00
CA VAL A 195 13.84 -26.50 -18.89
C VAL A 195 12.79 -25.74 -18.08
N LEU A 196 11.53 -25.74 -18.55
CA LEU A 196 10.41 -25.10 -17.83
C LEU A 196 10.17 -25.79 -16.48
N CYS A 197 9.88 -25.01 -15.45
CA CYS A 197 9.56 -25.46 -14.10
C CYS A 197 8.41 -24.66 -13.48
N GLY A 198 8.08 -24.94 -12.22
CA GLY A 198 6.99 -24.27 -11.49
C GLY A 198 5.66 -25.04 -11.53
N PRO A 199 4.67 -24.59 -10.73
CA PRO A 199 3.40 -25.30 -10.48
C PRO A 199 2.53 -25.49 -11.73
N ALA A 200 2.90 -24.89 -12.85
CA ALA A 200 2.08 -24.94 -14.05
C ALA A 200 2.89 -24.93 -15.35
N ILE A 201 3.41 -26.11 -15.72
CA ILE A 201 3.78 -26.43 -17.12
C ILE A 201 2.58 -26.33 -18.10
N SER A 202 1.37 -26.13 -17.58
CA SER A 202 0.13 -25.84 -18.31
C SER A 202 -0.33 -24.38 -18.21
N GLU A 203 0.34 -23.54 -17.41
CA GLU A 203 0.00 -22.12 -17.40
C GLU A 203 0.61 -21.42 -18.61
N PRO A 204 -0.10 -20.41 -19.09
CA PRO A 204 0.25 -19.86 -20.36
C PRO A 204 1.51 -19.01 -20.26
N LEU A 205 2.38 -19.19 -21.25
CA LEU A 205 3.80 -18.84 -21.38
C LEU A 205 4.27 -17.40 -21.02
N CYS A 206 3.46 -16.56 -20.40
CA CYS A 206 3.77 -15.15 -20.18
C CYS A 206 4.67 -14.88 -18.97
N ASN A 207 4.88 -15.85 -18.09
CA ASN A 207 5.91 -15.82 -17.06
C ASN A 207 6.53 -17.23 -16.90
N PRO A 208 7.35 -17.69 -17.86
CA PRO A 208 7.88 -19.04 -17.81
C PRO A 208 9.06 -19.09 -16.83
N ASP A 209 8.91 -19.83 -15.74
CA ASP A 209 10.02 -20.17 -14.87
C ASP A 209 10.93 -21.20 -15.55
N PHE A 210 12.23 -21.09 -15.34
CA PHE A 210 13.20 -22.01 -15.92
C PHE A 210 14.19 -22.53 -14.91
N CYS A 211 14.56 -23.79 -15.07
CA CYS A 211 15.63 -24.42 -14.34
C CYS A 211 16.96 -23.79 -14.66
N ASP A 212 17.78 -23.60 -13.63
CA ASP A 212 19.14 -23.08 -13.71
C ASP A 212 20.20 -24.15 -13.99
N GLY A 213 19.80 -25.43 -14.03
CA GLY A 213 20.70 -26.57 -14.16
C GLY A 213 21.33 -27.03 -12.84
N GLN A 214 21.01 -26.39 -11.72
CA GLN A 214 21.50 -26.68 -10.37
C GLN A 214 20.37 -27.05 -9.40
N GLY A 215 19.16 -27.28 -9.93
CA GLY A 215 17.98 -27.68 -9.15
C GLY A 215 17.14 -26.52 -8.63
N MET A 216 17.39 -25.28 -9.07
CA MET A 216 16.53 -24.16 -8.74
C MET A 216 15.65 -23.77 -9.93
N CYS A 217 14.37 -23.55 -9.63
CA CYS A 217 13.44 -22.92 -10.55
C CYS A 217 13.56 -21.40 -10.41
N ILE A 218 14.05 -20.74 -11.46
CA ILE A 218 14.24 -19.29 -11.47
C ILE A 218 13.04 -18.64 -12.12
N ASP A 219 12.35 -17.79 -11.35
CA ASP A 219 11.34 -16.86 -11.85
C ASP A 219 12.02 -15.88 -12.82
N LYS A 220 11.60 -15.93 -14.08
CA LYS A 220 12.11 -15.01 -15.10
C LYS A 220 11.16 -13.84 -15.24
N PRO A 221 11.65 -12.67 -15.70
CA PRO A 221 10.76 -11.57 -16.01
C PRO A 221 9.71 -12.01 -17.02
N SER A 222 8.47 -11.58 -16.78
CA SER A 222 7.36 -11.78 -17.69
C SER A 222 7.75 -11.50 -19.15
N LEU A 223 7.28 -12.33 -20.08
CA LEU A 223 7.38 -12.03 -21.50
C LEU A 223 6.75 -10.66 -21.77
N ALA A 224 7.32 -9.95 -22.74
CA ALA A 224 6.81 -8.64 -23.13
C ALA A 224 5.32 -8.75 -23.52
N ASP A 225 4.52 -7.76 -23.11
CA ASP A 225 3.16 -7.63 -23.58
C ASP A 225 3.12 -7.70 -25.10
N GLY A 226 2.10 -8.33 -25.68
CA GLY A 226 2.05 -8.55 -27.13
C GLY A 226 2.71 -9.86 -27.58
N THR A 227 3.50 -10.53 -26.72
CA THR A 227 4.07 -11.84 -27.06
C THR A 227 2.96 -12.88 -27.16
N LEU A 228 2.95 -13.66 -28.24
CA LEU A 228 1.99 -14.74 -28.39
C LEU A 228 2.21 -15.78 -27.28
N CYS A 229 1.13 -16.13 -26.60
CA CYS A 229 1.08 -17.21 -25.64
C CYS A 229 0.04 -18.24 -26.08
N THR A 230 0.27 -19.50 -25.77
CA THR A 230 -0.65 -20.58 -26.11
C THR A 230 -1.31 -21.10 -24.85
N THR A 231 -2.62 -20.94 -24.76
CA THR A 231 -3.45 -21.72 -23.86
C THR A 231 -3.91 -23.01 -24.56
N PRO A 232 -4.33 -24.05 -23.81
CA PRO A 232 -4.88 -25.29 -24.40
C PRO A 232 -6.09 -25.08 -25.34
N THR A 233 -6.69 -23.89 -25.32
CA THR A 233 -7.92 -23.52 -26.00
C THR A 233 -7.73 -22.61 -27.22
N GLY A 234 -6.51 -22.17 -27.54
CA GLY A 234 -6.18 -21.43 -28.77
C GLY A 234 -5.35 -20.16 -28.52
N GLY A 235 -4.58 -19.71 -29.53
CA GLY A 235 -3.53 -18.69 -29.39
C GLY A 235 -4.01 -17.32 -28.91
N ASP A 236 -3.27 -16.80 -27.92
CA ASP A 236 -3.57 -15.61 -27.14
C ASP A 236 -2.32 -14.72 -27.05
N THR A 237 -2.39 -13.62 -26.28
CA THR A 237 -1.31 -12.64 -26.12
C THR A 237 -1.00 -12.39 -24.65
N CYS A 238 0.28 -12.20 -24.33
CA CYS A 238 0.73 -11.82 -22.99
C CYS A 238 0.33 -10.39 -22.64
N CYS A 239 -0.15 -10.22 -21.42
CA CYS A 239 -0.55 -8.96 -20.80
C CYS A 239 -0.20 -8.99 -19.32
N ASN A 240 0.74 -8.15 -18.88
CA ASN A 240 1.18 -8.08 -17.49
C ASN A 240 1.55 -9.47 -16.91
N GLY A 241 2.25 -10.30 -17.68
CA GLY A 241 2.66 -11.65 -17.25
C GLY A 241 1.55 -12.70 -17.25
N GLN A 242 0.33 -12.37 -17.68
CA GLN A 242 -0.76 -13.33 -17.89
C GLN A 242 -1.14 -13.44 -19.35
N CYS A 243 -1.58 -14.63 -19.76
CA CYS A 243 -2.10 -14.84 -21.11
C CYS A 243 -3.61 -14.69 -21.12
N THR A 244 -4.12 -13.75 -21.92
CA THR A 244 -5.55 -13.44 -21.92
C THR A 244 -6.27 -14.16 -23.07
N GLN A 245 -7.18 -15.08 -22.72
CA GLN A 245 -8.06 -15.83 -23.65
C GLN A 245 -9.13 -14.95 -24.27
N GLY A 246 -9.15 -14.84 -25.61
CA GLY A 246 -10.38 -14.61 -26.40
C GLY A 246 -11.29 -13.46 -25.97
N SER A 247 -10.78 -12.50 -25.21
CA SER A 247 -11.54 -11.34 -24.78
C SER A 247 -11.82 -10.47 -26.01
N PRO A 248 -13.02 -9.87 -26.18
CA PRO A 248 -13.19 -8.78 -27.15
C PRO A 248 -12.23 -7.60 -26.87
N PHE A 249 -11.58 -7.62 -25.71
CA PHE A 249 -10.48 -6.76 -25.30
C PHE A 249 -9.09 -7.37 -25.57
N ALA A 250 -8.93 -8.34 -26.48
CA ALA A 250 -7.61 -8.86 -26.89
C ALA A 250 -6.72 -7.80 -27.61
N GLY A 251 -7.25 -6.60 -27.86
CA GLY A 251 -6.47 -5.40 -28.21
C GLY A 251 -6.02 -4.56 -27.01
N GLU A 252 -6.38 -4.92 -25.78
CA GLU A 252 -6.11 -4.15 -24.55
C GLU A 252 -4.82 -4.53 -23.82
N CYS A 253 -4.07 -5.53 -24.30
CA CYS A 253 -2.71 -5.75 -23.78
C CYS A 253 -1.78 -4.56 -24.08
N ASP A 254 -2.24 -3.65 -24.96
CA ASP A 254 -1.58 -2.40 -25.33
C ASP A 254 -2.52 -1.17 -25.20
N SER A 255 -3.73 -1.30 -24.63
CA SER A 255 -4.65 -0.15 -24.54
C SER A 255 -4.38 0.73 -23.33
N CYS A 256 -3.11 1.02 -23.06
CA CYS A 256 -2.80 2.29 -22.43
C CYS A 256 -3.28 3.48 -23.27
N VAL A 257 -3.77 3.23 -24.50
CA VAL A 257 -4.64 4.11 -25.27
C VAL A 257 -5.88 4.51 -24.45
N LEU A 258 -5.73 5.59 -23.70
CA LEU A 258 -6.85 6.30 -23.11
C LEU A 258 -7.56 7.12 -24.22
N PRO A 259 -8.84 7.47 -24.05
CA PRO A 259 -9.48 8.47 -24.90
C PRO A 259 -8.66 9.79 -24.92
N PRO A 260 -8.88 10.67 -25.91
CA PRO A 260 -8.30 12.01 -25.87
C PRO A 260 -8.60 12.68 -24.53
N ILE A 261 -7.56 13.10 -23.81
CA ILE A 261 -7.67 13.67 -22.48
C ILE A 261 -8.49 14.99 -22.61
N PRO A 262 -9.65 15.11 -21.96
CA PRO A 262 -10.41 16.35 -21.99
C PRO A 262 -9.64 17.46 -21.28
N LYS A 263 -10.07 18.72 -21.45
CA LYS A 263 -9.56 19.79 -20.60
C LYS A 263 -10.05 19.56 -19.17
N LEU A 264 -9.13 19.30 -18.24
CA LEU A 264 -9.40 19.10 -16.82
C LEU A 264 -9.39 20.41 -16.05
N ASN A 265 -10.17 20.46 -14.98
CA ASN A 265 -10.07 21.43 -13.89
C ASN A 265 -9.33 20.75 -12.73
N VAL A 266 -8.10 21.18 -12.48
CA VAL A 266 -7.22 20.57 -11.49
C VAL A 266 -7.09 21.50 -10.29
N PHE A 267 -7.33 20.98 -9.10
CA PHE A 267 -7.04 21.68 -7.85
C PHE A 267 -5.75 21.14 -7.24
N ILE A 268 -4.80 22.03 -6.95
CA ILE A 268 -3.51 21.69 -6.35
C ILE A 268 -3.43 22.34 -4.97
N THR A 269 -3.22 21.54 -3.93
CA THR A 269 -2.87 22.08 -2.62
C THR A 269 -1.45 22.59 -2.64
N GLU A 270 -1.15 23.71 -2.01
CA GLU A 270 0.21 24.22 -1.91
C GLU A 270 1.06 23.41 -0.92
N SER A 271 2.36 23.40 -1.17
CA SER A 271 3.36 22.66 -0.38
C SER A 271 4.30 23.56 0.42
N GLN A 272 4.41 24.85 0.06
CA GLN A 272 5.39 25.77 0.66
C GLN A 272 5.06 26.19 2.08
N SER A 273 3.79 26.18 2.49
CA SER A 273 3.38 26.55 3.85
C SER A 273 3.93 25.59 4.91
N VAL A 274 4.17 24.34 4.52
CA VAL A 274 4.81 23.35 5.38
C VAL A 274 6.32 23.38 5.24
N ASN A 275 6.83 23.46 4.01
CA ASN A 275 8.26 23.61 3.77
C ASN A 275 8.54 24.44 2.50
N PRO A 276 9.15 25.63 2.60
CA PRO A 276 9.38 26.51 1.45
C PRO A 276 10.36 25.94 0.41
N THR A 277 11.09 24.86 0.71
CA THR A 277 11.96 24.18 -0.27
C THR A 277 11.23 23.11 -1.07
N VAL A 278 9.97 22.82 -0.74
CA VAL A 278 9.12 21.87 -1.46
C VAL A 278 8.25 22.69 -2.42
N ASN A 279 8.39 22.41 -3.71
CA ASN A 279 7.76 23.11 -4.83
C ASN A 279 7.10 22.13 -5.82
N MET A 280 6.56 21.01 -5.32
CA MET A 280 5.97 19.98 -6.18
C MET A 280 4.69 20.48 -6.85
N ASP A 281 3.92 21.26 -6.12
CA ASP A 281 2.77 22.01 -6.60
C ASP A 281 3.10 22.97 -7.75
N GLU A 282 4.19 23.73 -7.68
CA GLU A 282 4.65 24.58 -8.79
C GLU A 282 5.01 23.75 -10.02
N ARG A 283 5.62 22.57 -9.83
CA ARG A 283 5.96 21.64 -10.90
C ARG A 283 4.72 21.03 -11.55
N TRP A 284 3.75 20.60 -10.74
CA TRP A 284 2.45 20.14 -11.23
C TRP A 284 1.73 21.24 -12.00
N PHE A 285 1.68 22.45 -11.46
CA PHE A 285 1.06 23.59 -12.12
C PHE A 285 1.69 23.91 -13.48
N GLN A 286 3.03 24.00 -13.55
CA GLN A 286 3.76 24.25 -14.80
C GLN A 286 3.42 23.21 -15.87
N LEU A 287 3.41 21.93 -15.50
CA LEU A 287 3.06 20.82 -16.39
C LEU A 287 1.61 20.93 -16.88
N LEU A 288 0.67 21.17 -15.98
CA LEU A 288 -0.78 21.23 -16.27
C LEU A 288 -1.14 22.42 -17.18
N GLU A 289 -0.53 23.58 -16.95
CA GLU A 289 -0.66 24.75 -17.84
C GLU A 289 -0.06 24.46 -19.22
N GLU A 290 1.08 23.76 -19.30
CA GLU A 290 1.71 23.39 -20.57
C GLU A 290 0.81 22.49 -21.43
N VAL A 291 0.09 21.54 -20.82
CA VAL A 291 -0.86 20.65 -21.52
C VAL A 291 -2.26 21.25 -21.69
N GLY A 292 -2.48 22.48 -21.22
CA GLY A 292 -3.72 23.25 -21.45
C GLY A 292 -4.88 22.93 -20.51
N HIS A 293 -4.61 22.33 -19.34
CA HIS A 293 -5.61 22.16 -18.28
C HIS A 293 -5.88 23.50 -17.56
N SER A 294 -7.03 23.61 -16.89
CA SER A 294 -7.33 24.73 -15.99
C SER A 294 -6.84 24.37 -14.60
N THR A 295 -5.96 25.17 -14.00
CA THR A 295 -5.38 24.85 -12.70
C THR A 295 -5.72 25.91 -11.65
N THR A 296 -6.17 25.48 -10.48
CA THR A 296 -6.40 26.34 -9.31
C THR A 296 -5.46 25.94 -8.18
N PHE A 297 -4.78 26.92 -7.58
CA PHE A 297 -4.02 26.73 -6.36
C PHE A 297 -4.87 27.06 -5.14
N GLY A 298 -4.72 26.26 -4.09
CA GLY A 298 -5.21 26.57 -2.77
C GLY A 298 -4.36 25.91 -1.70
N THR A 299 -4.72 26.10 -0.44
CA THR A 299 -4.12 25.42 0.72
C THR A 299 -4.91 24.16 1.06
N VAL A 300 -4.36 23.31 1.93
CA VAL A 300 -5.14 22.18 2.48
C VAL A 300 -6.34 22.61 3.32
N LEU A 301 -6.38 23.87 3.78
CA LEU A 301 -7.55 24.41 4.50
C LEU A 301 -8.71 24.72 3.56
N ASP A 302 -8.45 24.99 2.28
CA ASP A 302 -9.52 25.20 1.29
C ASP A 302 -10.30 23.90 1.03
N LEU A 303 -9.71 22.75 1.35
CA LEU A 303 -10.40 21.45 1.32
C LEU A 303 -11.41 21.27 2.46
N ASP A 304 -11.43 22.15 3.48
CA ASP A 304 -12.48 22.13 4.50
C ASP A 304 -13.83 22.61 3.96
N ASP A 305 -13.84 23.35 2.84
CA ASP A 305 -15.04 23.73 2.10
C ASP A 305 -15.29 22.75 0.95
N VAL A 306 -16.37 21.97 1.05
CA VAL A 306 -16.75 20.99 0.01
C VAL A 306 -16.98 21.63 -1.35
N SER A 307 -17.36 22.91 -1.41
CA SER A 307 -17.61 23.62 -2.67
C SER A 307 -16.34 23.78 -3.50
N THR A 308 -15.16 23.76 -2.87
CA THR A 308 -13.84 23.75 -3.54
C THR A 308 -13.70 22.60 -4.53
N LEU A 309 -14.31 21.44 -4.25
CA LEU A 309 -14.20 20.24 -5.09
C LEU A 309 -15.33 20.08 -6.11
N SER A 310 -16.33 20.96 -6.10
CA SER A 310 -17.57 20.81 -6.91
C SER A 310 -17.37 20.83 -8.42
N ASN A 311 -16.28 21.42 -8.91
CA ASN A 311 -15.92 21.46 -10.33
C ASN A 311 -14.49 20.95 -10.58
N VAL A 312 -13.98 20.11 -9.69
CA VAL A 312 -12.60 19.59 -9.78
C VAL A 312 -12.63 18.20 -10.40
N ASP A 313 -11.94 18.04 -11.52
CA ASP A 313 -11.79 16.76 -12.20
C ASP A 313 -10.65 15.93 -11.60
N VAL A 314 -9.58 16.61 -11.15
CA VAL A 314 -8.42 15.98 -10.49
C VAL A 314 -7.98 16.82 -9.29
N LEU A 315 -7.79 16.17 -8.14
CA LEU A 315 -7.19 16.76 -6.95
C LEU A 315 -5.73 16.30 -6.80
N ILE A 316 -4.81 17.24 -6.63
CA ILE A 316 -3.39 16.98 -6.34
C ILE A 316 -3.07 17.49 -4.94
N ILE A 317 -2.82 16.56 -4.01
CA ILE A 317 -2.29 16.84 -2.68
C ILE A 317 -0.76 16.77 -2.77
N SER A 318 -0.14 17.92 -3.01
CA SER A 318 1.24 18.02 -3.51
C SER A 318 2.35 17.83 -2.45
N SER A 319 2.01 17.76 -1.17
CA SER A 319 2.98 17.74 -0.07
C SER A 319 2.88 16.44 0.72
N ALA A 320 4.01 15.74 0.84
CA ALA A 320 4.12 14.56 1.70
C ALA A 320 4.12 14.89 3.20
N TYR A 321 4.27 16.17 3.57
CA TYR A 321 4.35 16.61 4.96
C TYR A 321 3.05 17.18 5.50
N THR A 322 2.07 17.43 4.64
CA THR A 322 0.84 18.11 5.06
C THR A 322 -0.18 17.09 5.58
N THR A 323 -0.63 17.29 6.82
CA THR A 323 -1.76 16.54 7.39
C THR A 323 -3.06 17.23 7.03
N LEU A 324 -4.04 16.48 6.54
CA LEU A 324 -5.39 17.00 6.33
C LEU A 324 -6.10 17.22 7.67
N SER A 325 -6.94 18.26 7.73
CA SER A 325 -7.93 18.37 8.80
C SER A 325 -8.93 17.20 8.72
N ALA A 326 -9.66 16.93 9.80
CA ALA A 326 -10.71 15.92 9.77
C ALA A 326 -11.83 16.25 8.77
N ILE A 327 -12.11 17.54 8.53
CA ILE A 327 -13.12 17.98 7.57
C ILE A 327 -12.60 17.79 6.14
N ALA A 328 -11.39 18.28 5.84
CA ALA A 328 -10.72 18.04 4.57
C ALA A 328 -10.64 16.54 4.22
N TYR A 329 -10.27 15.67 5.17
CA TYR A 329 -10.27 14.22 4.95
C TYR A 329 -11.64 13.70 4.53
N VAL A 330 -12.71 14.07 5.24
CA VAL A 330 -14.08 13.67 4.92
C VAL A 330 -14.50 14.17 3.53
N ASN A 331 -14.15 15.41 3.17
CA ASN A 331 -14.46 15.98 1.86
C ASN A 331 -13.71 15.24 0.73
N VAL A 332 -12.43 14.89 0.93
CA VAL A 332 -11.65 14.09 -0.04
C VAL A 332 -12.23 12.69 -0.20
N VAL A 333 -12.67 12.06 0.89
CA VAL A 333 -13.38 10.76 0.83
C VAL A 333 -14.70 10.90 0.06
N GLY A 334 -15.48 11.95 0.31
CA GLY A 334 -16.70 12.24 -0.44
C GLY A 334 -16.44 12.40 -1.94
N TYR A 335 -15.43 13.17 -2.29
CA TYR A 335 -14.98 13.38 -3.66
C TYR A 335 -14.60 12.08 -4.38
N LEU A 336 -13.81 11.21 -3.74
CA LEU A 336 -13.49 9.88 -4.28
C LEU A 336 -14.72 8.98 -4.41
N LYS A 337 -15.69 9.03 -3.48
CA LYS A 337 -16.95 8.27 -3.54
C LYS A 337 -17.85 8.72 -4.71
N GLU A 338 -17.69 9.95 -5.17
CA GLU A 338 -18.39 10.50 -6.33
C GLU A 338 -17.66 10.22 -7.67
N GLY A 339 -16.59 9.41 -7.64
CA GLY A 339 -15.79 9.05 -8.82
C GLY A 339 -14.64 10.02 -9.12
N GLY A 340 -14.29 10.90 -8.18
CA GLY A 340 -13.15 11.80 -8.31
C GLY A 340 -11.81 11.07 -8.39
N ALA A 341 -10.78 11.78 -8.86
CA ALA A 341 -9.42 11.26 -8.97
C ALA A 341 -8.44 12.09 -8.13
N VAL A 342 -7.61 11.42 -7.33
CA VAL A 342 -6.71 12.06 -6.38
C VAL A 342 -5.27 11.56 -6.57
N TYR A 343 -4.33 12.49 -6.73
CA TYR A 343 -2.90 12.22 -6.52
C TYR A 343 -2.51 12.65 -5.11
N VAL A 344 -1.88 11.75 -4.35
CA VAL A 344 -1.30 12.05 -3.04
C VAL A 344 0.21 11.97 -3.15
N GLN A 345 0.90 13.09 -2.91
CA GLN A 345 2.33 13.11 -2.80
C GLN A 345 2.78 12.37 -1.54
N SER A 346 3.66 11.40 -1.73
CA SER A 346 4.27 10.60 -0.68
C SER A 346 5.78 10.85 -0.63
N GLU A 347 6.47 10.25 0.33
CA GLU A 347 7.91 10.49 0.54
C GLU A 347 8.59 9.30 1.23
N PHE A 348 9.91 9.23 1.21
CA PHE A 348 10.69 8.06 1.61
C PHE A 348 10.48 7.60 3.05
N LYS A 349 10.17 8.52 3.97
CA LYS A 349 9.86 8.17 5.35
C LYS A 349 8.43 7.67 5.44
N CYS A 350 8.27 6.36 5.57
CA CYS A 350 6.99 5.66 5.54
C CYS A 350 5.92 6.17 6.54
N ASN A 351 6.33 6.89 7.59
CA ASN A 351 5.44 7.49 8.57
C ASN A 351 5.07 8.96 8.31
N LEU A 352 5.45 9.53 7.17
CA LEU A 352 5.08 10.90 6.80
C LEU A 352 3.58 11.02 6.47
N PRO A 353 2.97 12.20 6.73
CA PRO A 353 1.53 12.41 6.55
C PRO A 353 0.98 11.99 5.19
N GLY A 354 1.67 12.27 4.07
CA GLY A 354 1.21 11.87 2.74
C GLY A 354 1.12 10.35 2.56
N ASN A 355 2.10 9.60 3.09
CA ASN A 355 2.07 8.14 3.10
C ASN A 355 0.91 7.59 3.92
N LEU A 356 0.69 8.17 5.11
CA LEU A 356 -0.40 7.77 5.99
C LEU A 356 -1.75 8.09 5.35
N LEU A 357 -1.89 9.25 4.71
CA LEU A 357 -3.10 9.65 3.99
C LEU A 357 -3.44 8.67 2.87
N PHE A 358 -2.49 8.34 1.99
CA PHE A 358 -2.74 7.36 0.92
C PHE A 358 -3.23 6.02 1.50
N ARG A 359 -2.53 5.50 2.51
CA ARG A 359 -2.92 4.25 3.20
C ARG A 359 -4.33 4.34 3.78
N ASP A 360 -4.63 5.42 4.50
CA ASP A 360 -5.89 5.59 5.20
C ASP A 360 -7.06 5.72 4.20
N LEU A 361 -6.84 6.38 3.06
CA LEU A 361 -7.78 6.38 1.95
C LEU A 361 -7.97 4.97 1.37
N VAL A 362 -6.92 4.19 1.12
CA VAL A 362 -7.08 2.80 0.65
C VAL A 362 -7.94 1.98 1.62
N ILE A 363 -7.72 2.13 2.93
CA ILE A 363 -8.48 1.43 3.98
C ILE A 363 -9.94 1.90 4.03
N GLU A 364 -10.20 3.20 3.88
CA GLU A 364 -11.57 3.76 3.85
C GLU A 364 -12.45 3.14 2.76
N PHE A 365 -11.85 2.73 1.64
CA PHE A 365 -12.55 2.07 0.53
C PHE A 365 -12.50 0.54 0.58
N GLY A 366 -12.14 -0.03 1.74
CA GLY A 366 -12.18 -1.47 2.00
C GLY A 366 -10.94 -2.23 1.52
N GLY A 367 -9.93 -1.54 1.00
CA GLY A 367 -8.63 -2.12 0.70
C GLY A 367 -7.79 -2.35 1.96
N PHE A 368 -6.58 -2.86 1.74
CA PHE A 368 -5.52 -2.88 2.73
C PHE A 368 -4.22 -2.43 2.07
N PHE A 369 -3.37 -1.76 2.84
CA PHE A 369 -2.10 -1.24 2.36
C PHE A 369 -1.14 -1.08 3.52
N LYS A 370 0.10 -1.56 3.37
CA LYS A 370 1.08 -1.53 4.46
C LYS A 370 2.47 -1.17 3.97
N TRP A 371 2.85 0.07 4.26
CA TRP A 371 4.25 0.53 4.19
C TRP A 371 5.15 -0.32 5.08
N GLU A 372 6.37 -0.58 4.64
CA GLU A 372 7.33 -1.41 5.36
C GLU A 372 8.56 -0.62 5.82
N TYR A 373 9.44 -0.27 4.90
CA TYR A 373 10.70 0.37 5.22
C TYR A 373 11.07 1.49 4.24
N SER A 374 11.81 2.45 4.78
CA SER A 374 12.43 3.52 4.01
C SER A 374 13.68 3.01 3.31
N ILE A 375 13.81 3.32 2.03
CA ILE A 375 14.98 3.06 1.21
C ILE A 375 15.70 4.39 1.01
N SER A 376 16.97 4.43 1.37
CA SER A 376 17.82 5.62 1.29
C SER A 376 18.91 5.44 0.24
N GLY A 377 19.33 6.54 -0.37
CA GLY A 377 20.32 6.60 -1.45
C GLY A 377 19.69 6.68 -2.83
N ASP A 378 20.44 7.22 -3.79
CA ASP A 378 20.00 7.50 -5.16
C ASP A 378 19.50 6.23 -5.89
N LEU A 379 18.21 6.21 -6.22
CA LEU A 379 17.49 5.10 -6.85
C LEU A 379 17.39 5.29 -8.37
N VAL A 380 18.50 5.69 -9.02
CA VAL A 380 18.60 5.72 -10.49
C VAL A 380 18.24 4.35 -11.06
N GLY A 381 17.51 4.34 -12.17
CA GLY A 381 17.02 3.09 -12.75
C GLY A 381 15.64 2.66 -12.25
N THR A 382 14.99 3.52 -11.46
CA THR A 382 13.58 3.36 -11.08
C THR A 382 12.70 3.43 -12.33
N LYS A 383 11.92 2.39 -12.58
CA LYS A 383 11.09 2.22 -13.77
C LYS A 383 9.65 2.60 -13.48
N ALA A 384 9.00 3.28 -14.42
CA ALA A 384 7.55 3.37 -14.41
C ALA A 384 6.95 2.11 -15.05
N LEU A 385 5.88 1.60 -14.46
CA LEU A 385 5.24 0.35 -14.84
C LEU A 385 3.94 0.58 -15.62
N GLY A 386 3.51 -0.46 -16.33
CA GLY A 386 2.21 -0.50 -17.01
C GLY A 386 1.96 0.71 -17.90
N CYS A 387 0.77 1.29 -17.79
CA CYS A 387 0.38 2.47 -18.56
C CYS A 387 1.08 3.76 -18.12
N TYR A 388 1.51 3.83 -16.87
CA TYR A 388 2.26 4.97 -16.35
C TYR A 388 3.65 5.10 -16.98
N GLY A 389 4.23 4.01 -17.50
CA GLY A 389 5.49 4.04 -18.26
C GLY A 389 5.35 4.21 -19.77
N LYS A 390 4.13 4.19 -20.32
CA LYS A 390 3.90 4.09 -21.77
C LYS A 390 3.01 5.18 -22.38
N TYR A 391 2.06 5.75 -21.63
CA TYR A 391 1.03 6.63 -22.20
C TYR A 391 0.66 7.83 -21.33
N PRO A 392 0.46 9.04 -21.92
CA PRO A 392 0.52 9.35 -23.35
C PRO A 392 1.95 9.48 -23.89
N GLU A 393 2.94 9.55 -23.01
CA GLU A 393 4.34 9.69 -23.38
C GLU A 393 5.16 8.52 -22.85
N TYR A 394 6.15 8.07 -23.62
CA TYR A 394 7.01 6.96 -23.18
C TYR A 394 7.93 7.40 -22.04
N ALA A 395 7.86 6.71 -20.90
CA ALA A 395 8.55 7.06 -19.65
C ALA A 395 9.09 5.80 -18.93
N PRO A 396 9.99 5.01 -19.54
CA PRO A 396 10.33 3.67 -19.03
C PRO A 396 11.13 3.70 -17.72
N GLU A 397 11.92 4.75 -17.50
CA GLU A 397 12.91 4.80 -16.43
C GLU A 397 13.19 6.24 -16.02
N LEU A 398 13.18 6.55 -14.74
CA LEU A 398 13.52 7.84 -14.19
C LEU A 398 15.04 7.94 -14.00
N SER A 399 15.61 9.02 -14.52
CA SER A 399 17.03 9.33 -14.32
C SER A 399 17.36 9.83 -12.91
N TYR A 400 16.33 10.12 -12.11
CA TYR A 400 16.45 10.63 -10.75
C TYR A 400 15.24 10.20 -9.92
N PHE A 401 15.52 9.52 -8.81
CA PHE A 401 14.55 9.17 -7.78
C PHE A 401 15.37 9.01 -6.49
N TRP A 402 15.25 9.92 -5.53
CA TRP A 402 16.31 10.04 -4.53
C TRP A 402 16.18 9.04 -3.40
N HIS A 403 15.00 8.86 -2.84
CA HIS A 403 14.73 7.94 -1.74
C HIS A 403 13.36 7.32 -1.95
N GLY A 404 12.98 6.27 -1.23
CA GLY A 404 11.65 5.66 -1.40
C GLY A 404 11.10 5.03 -0.14
N CYS A 405 9.81 4.69 -0.15
CA CYS A 405 9.17 3.90 0.88
C CYS A 405 8.56 2.65 0.23
N SER A 406 8.99 1.46 0.64
CA SER A 406 8.46 0.21 0.10
C SER A 406 7.19 -0.24 0.83
N VAL A 407 6.52 -1.22 0.23
CA VAL A 407 5.27 -1.82 0.73
C VAL A 407 5.46 -3.33 0.82
N VAL A 408 4.94 -3.95 1.88
CA VAL A 408 4.93 -5.42 2.06
C VAL A 408 3.69 -6.08 1.54
N ASP A 409 2.58 -5.35 1.56
CA ASP A 409 1.26 -5.93 1.41
C ASP A 409 0.29 -4.86 0.93
N TRP A 410 -0.48 -5.19 -0.11
CA TRP A 410 -1.50 -4.32 -0.68
C TRP A 410 -2.66 -5.13 -1.26
N SER A 411 -3.85 -4.53 -1.28
CA SER A 411 -5.05 -5.14 -1.83
C SER A 411 -4.96 -5.40 -3.33
N ALA A 412 -5.71 -6.38 -3.83
CA ALA A 412 -5.76 -6.73 -5.26
C ALA A 412 -6.22 -5.56 -6.17
N ASP A 413 -6.94 -4.58 -5.61
CA ASP A 413 -7.36 -3.35 -6.30
C ASP A 413 -6.27 -2.27 -6.33
N THR A 414 -5.05 -2.60 -5.86
CA THR A 414 -3.87 -1.73 -5.92
C THR A 414 -2.86 -2.29 -6.92
N GLU A 415 -2.43 -1.46 -7.87
CA GLU A 415 -1.38 -1.79 -8.83
C GLU A 415 -0.11 -0.96 -8.56
N PRO A 416 1.08 -1.57 -8.67
CA PRO A 416 2.33 -0.82 -8.62
C PRO A 416 2.53 -0.05 -9.93
N ILE A 417 2.93 1.22 -9.82
CA ILE A 417 3.15 2.11 -10.97
C ILE A 417 4.61 2.54 -11.13
N VAL A 418 5.41 2.35 -10.08
CA VAL A 418 6.85 2.64 -10.06
C VAL A 418 7.58 1.52 -9.34
N TRP A 419 8.69 1.05 -9.90
CA TRP A 419 9.48 -0.07 -9.38
C TRP A 419 10.98 0.20 -9.45
N HIS A 420 11.70 -0.22 -8.42
CA HIS A 420 13.16 -0.18 -8.35
C HIS A 420 13.72 -1.56 -8.04
N ALA A 421 14.76 -1.95 -8.78
CA ALA A 421 15.43 -3.23 -8.59
C ALA A 421 16.11 -3.30 -7.19
N PRO A 422 16.20 -4.47 -6.56
CA PRO A 422 15.75 -5.75 -7.08
C PRO A 422 14.26 -6.01 -6.86
N TRP A 423 13.59 -5.45 -5.85
CA TRP A 423 12.20 -5.85 -5.51
C TRP A 423 11.37 -4.76 -4.80
N HIS A 424 11.55 -3.48 -5.14
CA HIS A 424 10.88 -2.39 -4.42
C HIS A 424 9.84 -1.68 -5.29
N ASN A 425 8.56 -1.83 -4.95
CA ASN A 425 7.50 -0.99 -5.50
C ASN A 425 7.49 0.35 -4.76
N LEU A 426 7.58 1.46 -5.49
CA LEU A 426 7.79 2.82 -4.97
C LEU A 426 6.69 3.81 -5.38
N GLY A 427 5.64 3.32 -6.03
CA GLY A 427 4.48 4.12 -6.43
C GLY A 427 3.32 3.19 -6.74
N PHE A 428 2.10 3.66 -6.45
CA PHE A 428 0.91 2.82 -6.47
C PHE A 428 -0.29 3.59 -7.03
N ALA A 429 -1.20 2.85 -7.67
CA ALA A 429 -2.52 3.30 -8.01
C ALA A 429 -3.55 2.36 -7.38
N TYR A 430 -4.62 2.91 -6.83
CA TYR A 430 -5.67 2.16 -6.15
C TYR A 430 -7.04 2.54 -6.68
N CYS A 431 -7.84 1.51 -6.98
CA CYS A 431 -9.21 1.64 -7.42
C CYS A 431 -10.15 1.74 -6.23
N ALA A 432 -10.61 2.96 -5.93
CA ALA A 432 -11.55 3.23 -4.86
C ALA A 432 -12.97 2.81 -5.27
N LYS A 433 -13.28 1.52 -5.10
CA LYS A 433 -14.57 0.93 -5.46
C LYS A 433 -15.65 1.38 -4.47
N SER A 434 -16.40 2.43 -4.82
CA SER A 434 -17.59 2.85 -4.06
C SER A 434 -18.79 3.05 -4.99
N GLY A 435 -19.83 2.23 -4.79
CA GLY A 435 -21.08 2.40 -5.54
C GLY A 435 -20.94 2.18 -7.05
N SER A 436 -21.52 3.09 -7.84
CA SER A 436 -21.66 2.95 -9.30
C SER A 436 -20.49 3.54 -10.12
N GLN A 437 -19.61 4.34 -9.52
CA GLN A 437 -18.47 4.95 -10.20
C GLN A 437 -17.22 4.79 -9.34
N PRO A 438 -16.17 4.11 -9.83
CA PRO A 438 -14.93 3.98 -9.07
C PRO A 438 -14.18 5.31 -9.06
N GLY A 439 -13.63 5.67 -7.90
CA GLY A 439 -12.60 6.72 -7.80
C GLY A 439 -11.21 6.15 -8.07
N LEU A 440 -10.23 7.03 -8.31
CA LEU A 440 -8.84 6.64 -8.53
C LEU A 440 -7.91 7.39 -7.59
N LEU A 441 -7.05 6.66 -6.90
CA LEU A 441 -6.03 7.20 -6.01
C LEU A 441 -4.64 6.83 -6.52
N VAL A 442 -3.74 7.79 -6.70
CA VAL A 442 -2.37 7.55 -7.19
C VAL A 442 -1.35 8.17 -6.24
N THR A 443 -0.20 7.51 -6.05
CA THR A 443 0.91 8.03 -5.24
C THR A 443 2.29 7.58 -5.75
N THR A 444 3.32 8.36 -5.43
CA THR A 444 4.74 7.96 -5.56
C THR A 444 5.51 8.35 -4.29
N THR A 445 6.48 7.53 -3.90
CA THR A 445 7.12 7.59 -2.58
C THR A 445 8.38 8.45 -2.50
N ASP A 446 8.56 9.33 -3.47
CA ASP A 446 9.60 10.35 -3.53
C ASP A 446 8.96 11.63 -4.07
N GLN A 447 9.24 12.77 -3.45
CA GLN A 447 8.82 14.06 -4.00
C GLN A 447 9.90 14.68 -4.88
N ASP A 448 11.17 14.29 -4.70
CA ASP A 448 12.28 14.95 -5.36
C ASP A 448 12.34 14.67 -6.87
N TRP A 449 11.85 13.52 -7.34
CA TRP A 449 11.71 13.28 -8.79
C TRP A 449 10.77 14.29 -9.48
N ILE A 450 9.73 14.77 -8.78
CA ILE A 450 8.85 15.85 -9.27
C ILE A 450 9.57 17.19 -9.19
N ASN A 451 10.27 17.48 -8.09
CA ASN A 451 11.03 18.71 -7.96
C ASN A 451 12.03 18.88 -9.10
N LYS A 452 12.69 17.77 -9.44
CA LYS A 452 13.66 17.67 -10.51
C LYS A 452 13.05 17.50 -11.89
N ALA A 453 11.73 17.29 -12.01
CA ALA A 453 10.99 17.14 -13.27
C ALA A 453 11.10 18.42 -14.11
N THR A 454 12.23 18.52 -14.76
CA THR A 454 12.60 19.58 -15.67
C THR A 454 12.82 18.92 -17.02
N ARG A 455 12.99 19.73 -18.06
CA ARG A 455 13.36 19.23 -19.38
C ARG A 455 14.67 18.42 -19.38
N ASP A 456 15.52 18.61 -18.36
CA ASP A 456 16.84 18.00 -18.26
C ASP A 456 16.87 16.69 -17.45
N THR A 457 15.73 16.28 -16.86
CA THR A 457 15.54 14.95 -16.28
C THR A 457 14.67 14.11 -17.22
N PRO A 458 15.28 13.25 -18.05
CA PRO A 458 14.53 12.37 -18.94
C PRO A 458 13.42 11.64 -18.19
N TYR A 459 12.24 11.57 -18.83
CA TYR A 459 11.10 10.76 -18.42
C TYR A 459 10.34 11.16 -17.14
N ALA A 460 10.87 12.05 -16.28
CA ALA A 460 10.10 12.57 -15.15
C ALA A 460 8.87 13.38 -15.62
N HIS A 461 9.07 14.31 -16.55
CA HIS A 461 7.98 15.09 -17.12
C HIS A 461 6.96 14.22 -17.90
N PRO A 462 7.40 13.28 -18.77
CA PRO A 462 6.52 12.24 -19.31
C PRO A 462 5.72 11.44 -18.27
N LEU A 463 6.35 10.95 -17.20
CA LEU A 463 5.65 10.20 -16.14
C LEU A 463 4.57 11.04 -15.46
N MET A 464 4.84 12.32 -15.16
CA MET A 464 3.82 13.23 -14.63
C MET A 464 2.62 13.34 -15.58
N ARG A 465 2.84 13.45 -16.90
CA ARG A 465 1.75 13.47 -17.89
C ARG A 465 0.97 12.16 -17.93
N ASN A 466 1.66 11.04 -17.79
CA ASN A 466 1.05 9.71 -17.74
C ASN A 466 0.15 9.55 -16.51
N ILE A 467 0.59 10.05 -15.35
CA ILE A 467 -0.22 10.10 -14.13
C ILE A 467 -1.47 10.96 -14.34
N ILE A 468 -1.34 12.18 -14.88
CA ILE A 468 -2.50 13.05 -15.15
C ILE A 468 -3.47 12.42 -16.14
N ALA A 469 -2.95 11.83 -17.21
CA ALA A 469 -3.76 11.14 -18.20
C ALA A 469 -4.58 10.02 -17.56
N ARG A 470 -3.97 9.26 -16.64
CA ARG A 470 -4.66 8.19 -15.95
C ARG A 470 -5.70 8.70 -14.95
N LEU A 471 -5.40 9.79 -14.24
CA LEU A 471 -6.33 10.48 -13.34
C LEU A 471 -7.53 11.09 -14.09
N ALA A 472 -7.42 11.36 -15.38
CA ALA A 472 -8.53 11.86 -16.20
C ALA A 472 -9.66 10.83 -16.44
N PHE A 473 -9.40 9.54 -16.18
CA PHE A 473 -10.34 8.46 -16.46
C PHE A 473 -10.45 7.48 -15.27
N PRO A 474 -10.93 7.94 -14.09
CA PRO A 474 -11.09 7.10 -12.90
C PRO A 474 -12.04 5.92 -13.14
N GLU A 475 -12.99 6.03 -14.07
CA GLU A 475 -13.91 4.97 -14.46
C GLU A 475 -13.22 3.76 -15.13
N LEU A 476 -11.99 3.94 -15.61
CA LEU A 476 -11.18 2.88 -16.23
C LEU A 476 -10.33 2.12 -15.19
N CYS A 477 -10.58 2.31 -13.89
CA CYS A 477 -9.97 1.50 -12.84
C CYS A 477 -10.49 0.06 -12.91
N LYS A 478 -9.59 -0.93 -12.96
CA LYS A 478 -9.92 -2.36 -13.07
C LYS A 478 -10.07 -3.00 -11.69
#